data_AF-A0A7W1T3C4-F1
#
_entry.id   AF-A0A7W1T3C4-F1
#
_cell.length_a   1.000
_cell.length_b   1.000
_cell.length_c   1.000
_cell.angle_alpha   90.00
_cell.angle_beta   90.00
_cell.angle_gamma   90.00
#
_symmetry.space_group_name_H-M   'P 1'
#
loop_
_entity.id
_entity.type
_entity.pdbx_description
1 polymer ?
#
loop_
_entity_poly.entity_id
_entity_poly.type
_entity_poly.pdbx_seq_one_letter_code
_entity_poly.pdbx_strand_id
1 'polypeptide(L)'
;MMIDLGKSNVLGIMVNVVDYEGAMEQVLRAARGRRPCSVAALAVHGLMSGALDPQHKYRLNRLSLTLPDGQPVRWALNLLYRAPLTERTYGPDLTLYLCEQAAKEGLPVFFYGATPRILEGMLRNLSRKYPTLVVAGMEPSKFRQLTQVERAELVERIKGSGAAMLFVGLGT
;
A
#
# COMPACT_ATOMS: atom_id res chain seq x y z
N MET A 1 19.84 -8.23 -4.98
CA MET A 1 19.19 -8.82 -6.16
C MET A 1 17.71 -8.74 -5.88
N MET A 2 16.98 -7.98 -6.69
CA MET A 2 15.54 -7.84 -6.59
C MET A 2 14.83 -9.19 -6.55
N ILE A 3 13.92 -9.38 -5.61
CA ILE A 3 13.08 -10.56 -5.47
C ILE A 3 11.65 -10.20 -5.89
N ASP A 4 11.16 -10.86 -6.93
CA ASP A 4 9.75 -10.87 -7.34
C ASP A 4 9.42 -12.23 -7.96
N LEU A 5 8.91 -13.16 -7.14
CA LEU A 5 8.61 -14.54 -7.56
C LEU A 5 7.10 -14.81 -7.67
N GLY A 6 6.30 -13.75 -7.80
CA GLY A 6 4.84 -13.86 -7.89
C GLY A 6 4.18 -14.21 -6.56
N LYS A 7 3.00 -14.85 -6.61
CA LYS A 7 2.17 -15.11 -5.43
C LYS A 7 2.25 -16.57 -4.97
N SER A 8 2.31 -16.76 -3.66
CA SER A 8 2.26 -18.06 -2.99
C SER A 8 1.12 -18.09 -1.96
N ASN A 9 0.54 -19.28 -1.76
CA ASN A 9 -0.61 -19.45 -0.89
C ASN A 9 -0.18 -19.57 0.58
N VAL A 10 -0.70 -18.71 1.45
CA VAL A 10 -0.58 -18.85 2.90
C VAL A 10 -1.99 -18.85 3.49
N LEU A 11 -2.45 -20.00 3.98
CA LEU A 11 -3.77 -20.17 4.60
C LEU A 11 -4.96 -19.72 3.71
N GLY A 12 -4.83 -19.89 2.39
CA GLY A 12 -5.83 -19.48 1.40
C GLY A 12 -5.71 -18.02 0.94
N ILE A 13 -4.72 -17.27 1.44
CA ILE A 13 -4.40 -15.93 0.97
C ILE A 13 -3.17 -15.97 0.05
N MET A 14 -3.27 -15.34 -1.12
CA MET A 14 -2.20 -15.25 -2.09
C MET A 14 -1.29 -14.06 -1.73
N VAL A 15 -0.14 -14.35 -1.13
CA VAL A 15 0.89 -13.38 -0.69
C VAL A 15 2.03 -13.37 -1.70
N ASN A 16 2.50 -12.19 -2.09
CA ASN A 16 3.64 -12.04 -2.99
C ASN A 16 4.95 -12.40 -2.29
N VAL A 17 5.78 -13.20 -2.95
CA VAL A 17 7.19 -13.39 -2.58
C VAL A 17 7.97 -12.26 -3.23
N VAL A 18 8.03 -11.12 -2.54
CA VAL A 18 8.60 -9.88 -3.07
C VAL A 18 9.33 -9.09 -1.99
N ASP A 19 10.47 -8.49 -2.33
CA ASP A 19 11.20 -7.55 -1.48
C ASP A 19 10.75 -6.08 -1.74
N TYR A 20 11.42 -5.12 -1.11
CA TYR A 20 11.11 -3.70 -1.33
C TYR A 20 11.40 -3.25 -2.77
N GLU A 21 12.50 -3.69 -3.38
CA GLU A 21 12.86 -3.31 -4.75
C GLU A 21 11.79 -3.78 -5.75
N GLY A 22 11.38 -5.05 -5.68
CA GLY A 22 10.35 -5.61 -6.56
C GLY A 22 8.98 -4.98 -6.33
N ALA A 23 8.61 -4.74 -5.07
CA ALA A 23 7.34 -4.08 -4.74
C ALA A 23 7.29 -2.64 -5.27
N MET A 24 8.37 -1.87 -5.07
CA MET A 24 8.48 -0.52 -5.61
C MET A 24 8.44 -0.51 -7.14
N GLU A 25 9.17 -1.40 -7.81
CA GLU A 25 9.19 -1.46 -9.27
C GLU A 25 7.78 -1.62 -9.83
N GLN A 26 7.00 -2.55 -9.27
CA GLN A 26 5.63 -2.78 -9.71
C GLN A 26 4.72 -1.57 -9.49
N VAL A 27 4.79 -0.95 -8.30
CA VAL A 27 3.99 0.24 -7.98
C VAL A 27 4.35 1.42 -8.88
N LEU A 28 5.64 1.69 -9.05
CA LEU A 28 6.12 2.81 -9.88
C LEU A 28 5.81 2.59 -11.36
N ARG A 29 5.97 1.36 -11.86
CA ARG A 29 5.58 1.00 -13.23
C ARG A 29 4.08 1.22 -13.46
N ALA A 30 3.25 0.92 -12.47
CA ALA A 30 1.81 1.19 -12.53
C ALA A 30 1.51 2.69 -12.48
N ALA A 31 2.15 3.43 -11.57
CA ALA A 31 1.99 4.88 -11.42
C ALA A 31 2.37 5.64 -12.70
N ARG A 32 3.55 5.34 -13.28
CA ARG A 32 4.01 5.92 -14.56
C ARG A 32 3.04 5.62 -15.71
N GLY A 33 2.55 4.38 -15.78
CA GLY A 33 1.62 3.95 -16.82
C GLY A 33 0.16 4.32 -16.56
N ARG A 34 -0.15 5.00 -15.45
CA ARG A 34 -1.52 5.28 -14.97
C ARG A 34 -2.42 4.04 -14.96
N ARG A 35 -1.86 2.89 -14.56
CA ARG A 35 -2.57 1.61 -14.48
C ARG A 35 -3.01 1.32 -13.04
N PRO A 36 -4.18 0.70 -12.82
CA PRO A 36 -4.58 0.28 -11.49
C PRO A 36 -3.57 -0.72 -10.88
N CYS A 37 -3.13 -0.45 -9.65
CA CYS A 37 -2.31 -1.37 -8.85
C CYS A 37 -2.74 -1.24 -7.39
N SER A 38 -3.44 -2.25 -6.87
CA SER A 38 -3.88 -2.28 -5.47
C SER A 38 -2.86 -3.04 -4.63
N VAL A 39 -2.42 -2.41 -3.54
CA VAL A 39 -1.35 -2.92 -2.68
C VAL A 39 -1.84 -2.99 -1.24
N ALA A 40 -1.57 -4.09 -0.56
CA ALA A 40 -1.72 -4.18 0.88
C ALA A 40 -0.47 -4.82 1.50
N ALA A 41 0.02 -4.22 2.59
CA ALA A 41 1.00 -4.84 3.45
C ALA A 41 0.27 -5.76 4.45
N LEU A 42 0.44 -7.08 4.30
CA LEU A 42 -0.37 -8.06 5.00
C LEU A 42 0.39 -8.69 6.17
N ALA A 43 0.17 -8.16 7.37
CA ALA A 43 0.65 -8.77 8.61
C ALA A 43 -0.25 -9.93 9.07
N VAL A 44 0.18 -10.66 10.12
CA VAL A 44 -0.54 -11.83 10.66
C VAL A 44 -2.02 -11.56 10.94
N HIS A 45 -2.35 -10.38 11.49
CA HIS A 45 -3.76 -10.03 11.75
C HIS A 45 -4.60 -10.06 10.46
N GLY A 46 -4.15 -9.38 9.40
CA GLY A 46 -4.84 -9.37 8.11
C GLY A 46 -4.83 -10.73 7.41
N LEU A 47 -3.76 -11.51 7.57
CA LEU A 47 -3.69 -12.88 7.07
C LEU A 47 -4.77 -13.76 7.72
N MET A 48 -4.88 -13.71 9.04
CA MET A 48 -5.82 -14.54 9.79
C MET A 48 -7.27 -14.09 9.60
N SER A 49 -7.55 -12.79 9.65
CA SER A 49 -8.90 -12.28 9.38
C SER A 49 -9.34 -12.63 7.96
N GLY A 50 -8.43 -12.53 6.99
CA GLY A 50 -8.66 -12.97 5.62
C GLY A 50 -8.89 -14.47 5.50
N ALA A 51 -8.10 -15.29 6.20
CA ALA A 51 -8.24 -16.75 6.17
C ALA A 51 -9.61 -17.21 6.71
N LEU A 52 -10.14 -16.49 7.70
CA LEU A 52 -11.36 -16.82 8.44
C LEU A 52 -12.65 -16.19 7.85
N ASP A 53 -12.56 -15.14 7.05
CA ASP A 53 -13.70 -14.50 6.37
C ASP A 53 -13.64 -14.76 4.85
N PRO A 54 -14.57 -15.54 4.26
CA PRO A 54 -14.62 -15.79 2.82
C PRO A 54 -14.71 -14.53 1.96
N GLN A 55 -15.44 -13.49 2.42
CA GLN A 55 -15.59 -12.25 1.68
C GLN A 55 -14.29 -11.45 1.74
N HIS A 56 -13.59 -11.43 2.88
CA HIS A 56 -12.30 -10.78 2.99
C HIS A 56 -11.21 -11.51 2.19
N LYS A 57 -11.17 -12.85 2.26
CA LYS A 57 -10.33 -13.72 1.42
C LYS A 57 -10.44 -13.38 -0.06
N TYR A 58 -11.68 -13.29 -0.56
CA TYR A 58 -11.96 -12.93 -1.94
C TYR A 58 -11.39 -11.56 -2.32
N ARG A 59 -11.54 -10.56 -1.44
CA ARG A 59 -10.97 -9.21 -1.65
C ARG A 59 -9.44 -9.23 -1.67
N LEU A 60 -8.80 -9.86 -0.69
CA LEU A 60 -7.34 -9.94 -0.59
C LEU A 60 -6.70 -10.62 -1.80
N ASN A 61 -7.28 -11.73 -2.27
CA ASN A 61 -6.74 -12.48 -3.40
C ASN A 61 -6.84 -11.74 -4.74
N ARG A 62 -7.66 -10.67 -4.82
CA ARG A 62 -7.79 -9.79 -5.99
C ARG A 62 -6.88 -8.56 -5.97
N LEU A 63 -6.12 -8.35 -4.91
CA LEU A 63 -5.13 -7.28 -4.88
C LEU A 63 -4.05 -7.53 -5.94
N SER A 64 -3.48 -6.47 -6.51
CA SER A 64 -2.32 -6.61 -7.41
C SER A 64 -1.11 -7.12 -6.63
N LEU A 65 -0.87 -6.55 -5.45
CA LEU A 65 0.22 -6.88 -4.55
C LEU A 65 -0.27 -7.09 -3.12
N THR A 66 0.06 -8.25 -2.56
CA THR A 66 -0.13 -8.59 -1.16
C THR A 66 1.24 -8.81 -0.55
N LEU A 67 1.79 -7.79 0.11
CA LEU A 67 3.17 -7.79 0.56
C LEU A 67 3.34 -8.62 1.83
N PRO A 68 4.48 -9.32 1.99
CA PRO A 68 4.76 -10.10 3.19
C PRO A 68 5.18 -9.18 4.34
N ASP A 69 4.18 -8.61 5.02
CA ASP A 69 4.41 -7.81 6.23
C ASP A 69 4.42 -8.72 7.48
N GLY A 70 5.21 -8.34 8.46
CA GLY A 70 5.46 -9.11 9.67
C GLY A 70 6.43 -10.27 9.46
N GLN A 71 7.24 -10.53 10.48
CA GLN A 71 8.19 -11.65 10.44
C GLN A 71 7.51 -13.01 10.23
N PRO A 72 6.34 -13.32 10.84
CA PRO A 72 5.74 -14.65 10.66
C PRO A 72 5.27 -14.93 9.23
N VAL A 73 4.81 -13.92 8.49
CA VAL A 73 4.37 -14.10 7.09
C VAL A 73 5.59 -14.38 6.20
N ARG A 74 6.67 -13.62 6.37
CA ARG A 74 7.96 -13.90 5.71
C ARG A 74 8.46 -15.31 6.02
N TRP A 75 8.46 -15.70 7.30
CA TRP A 75 8.90 -17.04 7.70
C TRP A 75 8.06 -18.15 7.09
N ALA A 76 6.73 -17.98 7.02
CA ALA A 76 5.85 -18.93 6.36
C ALA A 76 6.20 -19.08 4.87
N LEU A 77 6.46 -17.97 4.17
CA LEU A 77 6.88 -18.03 2.77
C LEU A 77 8.23 -18.75 2.60
N ASN A 78 9.22 -18.43 3.44
CA ASN A 78 10.54 -19.07 3.38
C ASN A 78 10.45 -20.56 3.72
N LEU A 79 9.66 -20.93 4.73
CA LEU A 79 9.52 -22.32 5.17
C LEU A 79 8.77 -23.18 4.14
N LEU A 80 7.63 -22.69 3.64
CA LEU A 80 6.74 -23.47 2.77
C LEU A 80 7.18 -23.48 1.31
N TYR A 81 7.83 -22.40 0.85
CA TYR A 81 8.15 -22.19 -0.56
C TYR A 81 9.64 -22.00 -0.83
N ARG A 82 10.50 -22.12 0.19
CA ARG A 82 11.95 -21.83 0.08
C ARG A 82 12.22 -20.45 -0.50
N ALA A 83 11.33 -19.49 -0.21
CA ALA A 83 11.48 -18.12 -0.65
C ALA A 83 12.79 -17.53 -0.09
N PRO A 84 13.55 -16.77 -0.90
CA PRO A 84 14.83 -16.20 -0.48
C PRO A 84 14.65 -14.85 0.26
N LEU A 85 13.53 -14.63 0.96
CA LEU A 85 13.25 -13.33 1.60
C LEU A 85 14.11 -13.15 2.86
N THR A 86 15.01 -12.18 2.84
CA THR A 86 15.86 -11.81 3.98
C THR A 86 15.12 -10.94 4.98
N GLU A 87 14.20 -10.10 4.50
CA GLU A 87 13.42 -9.14 5.30
C GLU A 87 11.93 -9.18 4.96
N ARG A 88 11.13 -8.56 5.84
CA ARG A 88 9.69 -8.37 5.61
C ARG A 88 9.49 -7.08 4.81
N THR A 89 8.40 -6.98 4.07
CA THR A 89 8.06 -5.75 3.35
C THR A 89 7.05 -4.95 4.17
N TYR A 90 7.54 -4.12 5.08
CA TYR A 90 6.74 -3.33 6.01
C TYR A 90 6.08 -2.13 5.32
N GLY A 91 4.76 -1.97 5.48
CA GLY A 91 3.99 -0.94 4.78
C GLY A 91 4.44 0.51 5.00
N PRO A 92 4.73 0.94 6.24
CA PRO A 92 5.26 2.28 6.52
C PRO A 92 6.62 2.56 5.88
N ASP A 93 7.54 1.59 5.86
CA ASP A 93 8.83 1.76 5.18
C ASP A 93 8.62 1.88 3.67
N LEU A 94 7.79 1.02 3.09
CA LEU A 94 7.45 1.10 1.67
C LEU A 94 6.81 2.46 1.32
N THR A 95 5.96 2.99 2.19
CA THR A 95 5.36 4.33 2.00
C THR A 95 6.43 5.40 1.89
N LEU A 96 7.46 5.34 2.75
CA LEU A 96 8.57 6.29 2.72
C LEU A 96 9.45 6.12 1.48
N TYR A 97 9.72 4.89 1.05
CA TYR A 97 10.48 4.63 -0.17
C TYR A 97 9.74 5.08 -1.43
N LEU A 98 8.43 4.84 -1.51
CA LEU A 98 7.59 5.32 -2.60
C LEU A 98 7.51 6.85 -2.62
N CYS A 99 7.40 7.51 -1.46
CA CYS A 99 7.43 8.97 -1.39
C CYS A 99 8.79 9.54 -1.85
N GLU A 100 9.89 8.92 -1.47
CA GLU A 100 11.22 9.33 -1.93
C GLU A 100 11.32 9.24 -3.46
N GLN A 101 10.88 8.11 -4.03
CA GLN A 101 10.95 7.93 -5.47
C GLN A 101 9.96 8.81 -6.22
N ALA A 102 8.77 9.05 -5.66
CA ALA A 102 7.81 10.01 -6.17
C ALA A 102 8.39 11.42 -6.23
N ALA A 103 9.15 11.83 -5.21
CA ALA A 103 9.83 13.12 -5.16
C ALA A 103 10.94 13.25 -6.22
N LYS A 104 11.64 12.15 -6.53
CA LYS A 104 12.67 12.09 -7.58
C LYS A 104 12.07 12.17 -8.99
N GLU A 105 10.91 11.57 -9.20
CA GLU A 105 10.25 11.48 -10.51
C GLU A 105 9.16 12.54 -10.75
N GLY A 106 8.85 13.35 -9.74
CA GLY A 106 7.75 14.31 -9.80
C GLY A 106 6.37 13.64 -9.88
N LEU A 107 6.21 12.42 -9.36
CA LEU A 107 4.93 11.71 -9.32
C LEU A 107 4.05 12.27 -8.19
N PRO A 108 2.88 12.86 -8.47
CA PRO A 108 2.05 13.43 -7.41
C PRO A 108 1.41 12.35 -6.55
N VAL A 109 1.38 12.55 -5.23
CA VAL A 109 0.81 11.60 -4.26
C VAL A 109 -0.42 12.18 -3.55
N PHE A 110 -1.37 11.32 -3.20
CA PHE A 110 -2.53 11.67 -2.39
C PHE A 110 -2.54 10.85 -1.10
N PHE A 111 -2.92 11.47 0.01
CA PHE A 111 -3.10 10.78 1.30
C PHE A 111 -4.54 10.84 1.77
N TYR A 112 -5.17 9.69 2.01
CA TYR A 112 -6.53 9.61 2.53
C TYR A 112 -6.56 8.81 3.83
N GLY A 113 -7.13 9.39 4.90
CA GLY A 113 -7.30 8.71 6.18
C GLY A 113 -6.81 9.53 7.37
N ALA A 114 -6.73 8.90 8.55
CA ALA A 114 -6.35 9.54 9.80
C ALA A 114 -7.17 10.80 10.14
N THR A 115 -6.67 11.63 11.06
CA THR A 115 -7.26 12.91 11.47
C THR A 115 -6.55 14.09 10.79
N PRO A 116 -7.16 15.30 10.73
CA PRO A 116 -6.50 16.49 10.20
C PRO A 116 -5.13 16.76 10.83
N ARG A 117 -5.06 16.68 12.18
CA ARG A 117 -3.81 16.87 12.93
C ARG A 117 -2.70 15.90 12.52
N ILE A 118 -3.04 14.64 12.25
CA ILE A 118 -2.07 13.62 11.81
C ILE A 118 -1.60 13.93 10.38
N LEU A 119 -2.53 14.26 9.47
CA LEU A 119 -2.20 14.60 8.10
C LEU A 119 -1.32 15.86 8.01
N GLU A 120 -1.61 16.90 8.78
CA GLU A 120 -0.77 18.10 8.85
C GLU A 120 0.64 17.79 9.37
N GLY A 121 0.75 16.94 10.39
CA GLY A 121 2.05 16.48 10.90
C GLY A 121 2.83 15.69 9.86
N MET A 122 2.14 14.79 9.15
CA MET A 122 2.73 14.01 8.07
C MET A 122 3.21 14.90 6.93
N LEU A 123 2.40 15.89 6.50
CA LEU A 123 2.78 16.85 5.47
C LEU A 123 4.06 17.60 5.87
N ARG A 124 4.11 18.15 7.09
CA ARG A 124 5.32 18.86 7.58
C ARG A 124 6.56 17.96 7.55
N ASN A 125 6.43 16.71 7.97
CA ASN A 125 7.56 15.78 8.00
C ASN A 125 8.00 15.37 6.59
N LEU A 126 7.05 15.08 5.70
CA LEU A 126 7.33 14.72 4.32
C LEU A 126 7.93 15.88 3.53
N SER A 127 7.43 17.10 3.68
CA SER A 127 8.00 18.28 3.02
C SER A 127 9.42 18.59 3.49
N ARG A 128 9.75 18.31 4.77
CA ARG A 128 11.13 18.42 5.27
C ARG A 128 12.04 17.32 4.73
N LYS A 129 11.53 16.08 4.68
CA LYS A 129 12.32 14.92 4.26
C LYS A 129 12.51 14.83 2.74
N TYR A 130 11.49 15.22 1.98
CA TYR A 130 11.43 15.16 0.52
C TYR A 130 10.90 16.49 -0.05
N PRO A 131 11.73 17.55 -0.15
CA PRO A 131 11.29 18.89 -0.52
C PRO A 131 10.64 19.00 -1.92
N THR A 132 10.96 18.07 -2.83
CA THR A 132 10.41 18.02 -4.19
C THR A 132 9.17 17.13 -4.31
N LEU A 133 8.69 16.53 -3.21
CA LEU A 133 7.49 15.68 -3.24
C LEU A 133 6.25 16.53 -3.53
N VAL A 134 5.55 16.19 -4.61
CA VAL A 134 4.27 16.82 -4.95
C VAL A 134 3.15 16.10 -4.21
N VAL A 135 2.58 16.74 -3.20
CA VAL A 135 1.37 16.25 -2.52
C VAL A 135 0.16 16.86 -3.21
N ALA A 136 -0.50 16.08 -4.06
CA ALA A 136 -1.65 16.50 -4.88
C ALA A 136 -2.92 16.70 -4.05
N GLY A 137 -2.98 16.09 -2.86
CA GLY A 137 -4.06 16.30 -1.91
C GLY A 137 -3.91 15.43 -0.66
N MET A 138 -4.61 15.84 0.40
CA MET A 138 -4.73 15.10 1.64
C MET A 138 -6.15 15.26 2.17
N GLU A 139 -6.79 14.17 2.58
CA GLU A 139 -8.15 14.23 3.13
C GLU A 139 -8.30 13.29 4.34
N PRO A 140 -8.80 13.78 5.49
CA PRO A 140 -9.00 12.97 6.68
C PRO A 140 -10.13 11.95 6.49
N SER A 141 -10.10 10.87 7.27
CA SER A 141 -11.26 9.96 7.36
C SER A 141 -12.38 10.59 8.18
N LYS A 142 -13.63 10.21 7.89
CA LYS A 142 -14.79 10.55 8.72
C LYS A 142 -14.98 9.61 9.92
N PHE A 143 -14.13 8.59 10.08
CA PHE A 143 -14.22 7.57 11.14
C PHE A 143 -15.59 6.87 11.20
N ARG A 144 -16.26 6.80 10.05
CA ARG A 144 -17.49 6.06 9.82
C ARG A 144 -17.55 5.64 8.37
N GLN A 145 -18.50 4.78 8.03
CA GLN A 145 -18.80 4.50 6.64
C GLN A 145 -19.27 5.78 5.93
N LEU A 146 -18.73 6.01 4.74
CA LEU A 146 -19.19 7.08 3.86
C LEU A 146 -20.51 6.68 3.22
N THR A 147 -21.40 7.66 3.03
CA THR A 147 -22.55 7.46 2.15
C THR A 147 -22.08 7.27 0.70
N GLN A 148 -22.96 6.76 -0.16
CA GLN A 148 -22.64 6.58 -1.58
C GLN A 148 -22.24 7.90 -2.25
N VAL A 149 -22.91 9.01 -1.89
CA VAL A 149 -22.60 10.35 -2.40
C VAL A 149 -21.23 10.81 -1.90
N GLU A 150 -20.97 10.73 -0.60
CA GLU A 150 -19.67 11.12 -0.03
C GLU A 150 -18.50 10.33 -0.62
N ARG A 151 -18.72 9.03 -0.88
CA ARG A 151 -17.73 8.17 -1.53
C ARG A 151 -17.49 8.59 -2.98
N ALA A 152 -18.55 8.88 -3.73
CA ALA A 152 -18.43 9.34 -5.11
C ALA A 152 -17.66 10.67 -5.18
N GLU A 153 -18.01 11.63 -4.33
CA GLU A 153 -17.32 12.92 -4.27
C GLU A 153 -15.84 12.78 -3.88
N LEU A 154 -15.52 11.91 -2.90
CA LEU A 154 -14.12 11.60 -2.54
C LEU A 154 -13.35 11.02 -3.73
N VAL A 155 -13.95 10.08 -4.45
CA VAL A 155 -13.32 9.47 -5.62
C VAL A 155 -13.06 10.52 -6.70
N GLU A 156 -14.01 11.42 -6.97
CA GLU A 156 -13.83 12.48 -7.95
C GLU A 156 -12.77 13.51 -7.53
N ARG A 157 -12.70 13.87 -6.25
CA ARG A 157 -11.59 14.71 -5.72
C ARG A 157 -10.23 14.05 -5.91
N ILE A 158 -10.11 12.76 -5.56
CA ILE A 158 -8.84 12.02 -5.72
C ILE A 158 -8.46 11.93 -7.20
N LYS A 159 -9.38 11.58 -8.09
CA LYS A 159 -9.11 11.52 -9.54
C LYS A 159 -8.72 12.90 -10.12
N GLY A 160 -9.45 13.94 -9.72
CA GLY A 160 -9.23 15.32 -10.17
C GLY A 160 -7.92 15.93 -9.67
N SER A 161 -7.36 15.42 -8.56
CA SER A 161 -6.07 15.88 -8.02
C SER A 161 -4.87 15.59 -8.95
N GLY A 162 -5.01 14.68 -9.91
CA GLY A 162 -3.90 14.24 -10.76
C GLY A 162 -2.92 13.27 -10.09
N ALA A 163 -3.18 12.85 -8.85
CA ALA A 163 -2.34 11.91 -8.12
C ALA A 163 -2.06 10.62 -8.92
N ALA A 164 -0.79 10.23 -8.96
CA ALA A 164 -0.33 8.97 -9.54
C ALA A 164 -0.37 7.82 -8.52
N MET A 165 -0.32 8.15 -7.22
CA MET A 165 -0.40 7.19 -6.12
C MET A 165 -1.32 7.70 -5.01
N LEU A 166 -2.11 6.79 -4.43
CA LEU A 166 -3.00 7.05 -3.30
C LEU A 166 -2.56 6.17 -2.11
N PHE A 167 -2.26 6.81 -0.98
CA PHE A 167 -1.99 6.13 0.29
C PHE A 167 -3.23 6.19 1.18
N VAL A 168 -3.71 5.03 1.63
CA VAL A 168 -4.96 4.90 2.40
C VAL A 168 -4.66 4.44 3.84
N GLY A 169 -4.91 5.32 4.81
CA GLY A 169 -4.69 5.09 6.24
C GLY A 169 -6.01 5.02 7.03
N LEU A 170 -6.82 4.00 6.77
CA LEU A 170 -8.13 3.80 7.43
C LEU A 170 -8.10 2.81 8.60
N GLY A 171 -6.97 2.14 8.82
CA GLY A 171 -6.93 0.93 9.64
C GLY A 171 -7.50 -0.28 8.88
N THR A 172 -7.11 -1.46 9.35
CA THR A 172 -7.64 -2.76 8.89
C THR A 172 -8.53 -3.36 9.95
#